data_AF-A0A401ISY7-F1
#
_entry.id   AF-A0A401ISY7-F1
#
_cell.length_a   1.000
_cell.length_b   1.000
_cell.length_c   1.000
_cell.angle_alpha   90.00
_cell.angle_beta   90.00
_cell.angle_gamma   90.00
#
_symmetry.space_group_name_H-M   'P 1'
#
loop_
_entity.id
_entity.type
_entity.pdbx_description
1 polymer ?
#
loop_
_entity_poly.entity_id
_entity_poly.type
_entity_poly.pdbx_seq_one_letter_code
_entity_poly.pdbx_strand_id
1 'polypeptide(L)'
;MVDVSHKTLRDGAFAELDANRKRAVVLLFEDEKTDEQIAKEVNRSRTTLAKWKKDKKFQEAEREYRSLAIDSYVPDAIKEIHRLSTKAKSEMVRLQSSTTILNMAGYSANGDSPEKTKQEVRKLKADADLAELKVKQESSTGGDGLTVNIIKHGGVDDADS
;
A
#
# COMPACT_ATOMS: atom_id res chain seq x y z
N MET A 1 -4.11 5.34 27.23
CA MET A 1 -4.18 4.61 25.96
C MET A 1 -3.12 3.53 26.02
N VAL A 2 -3.49 2.36 26.55
CA VAL A 2 -2.55 1.29 26.91
C VAL A 2 -2.98 0.05 26.13
N ASP A 3 -1.99 -0.71 25.66
CA ASP A 3 -2.12 -2.17 25.50
C ASP A 3 -2.90 -2.72 24.30
N VAL A 4 -2.61 -2.26 23.07
CA VAL A 4 -2.99 -3.06 21.89
C VAL A 4 -1.88 -4.05 21.55
N SER A 5 -0.62 -3.60 21.48
CA SER A 5 0.52 -4.44 21.07
C SER A 5 0.90 -5.55 22.07
N HIS A 6 0.62 -5.37 23.37
CA HIS A 6 0.85 -6.41 24.39
C HIS A 6 -0.28 -7.44 24.48
N LYS A 7 -1.50 -7.08 24.05
CA LYS A 7 -2.67 -7.96 24.08
C LYS A 7 -2.71 -8.93 22.89
N THR A 8 -2.27 -8.51 21.70
CA THR A 8 -2.23 -9.38 20.50
C THR A 8 -1.35 -10.61 20.71
N LEU A 9 -0.21 -10.46 21.38
CA LEU A 9 0.70 -11.56 21.71
C LEU A 9 0.10 -12.66 22.62
N ARG A 10 -0.93 -12.35 23.39
CA ARG A 10 -1.51 -13.30 24.36
C ARG A 10 -2.62 -14.17 23.75
N ASP A 11 -3.33 -13.65 22.74
CA ASP A 11 -4.52 -14.30 22.17
C ASP A 11 -4.45 -14.50 20.63
N GLY A 12 -3.32 -14.21 19.98
CA GLY A 12 -3.16 -14.29 18.53
C GLY A 12 -2.63 -15.62 17.97
N ALA A 13 -2.62 -15.76 16.65
CA ALA A 13 -2.16 -16.96 15.94
C ALA A 13 -0.71 -17.33 16.28
N PHE A 14 0.14 -16.33 16.57
CA PHE A 14 1.50 -16.58 17.08
C PHE A 14 1.52 -17.22 18.47
N ALA A 15 0.62 -16.81 19.35
CA ALA A 15 0.50 -17.34 20.72
C ALA A 15 0.06 -18.82 20.73
N GLU A 16 -0.77 -19.22 19.76
CA GLU A 16 -1.27 -20.59 19.62
C GLU A 16 -0.24 -21.60 19.08
N LEU A 17 0.87 -21.13 18.48
CA LEU A 17 1.90 -22.01 17.93
C LEU A 17 2.67 -22.78 19.01
N ASP A 18 3.10 -23.99 18.67
CA ASP A 18 4.06 -24.74 19.49
C ASP A 18 5.44 -24.05 19.55
N ALA A 19 6.22 -24.36 20.58
CA ALA A 19 7.49 -23.68 20.84
C ALA A 19 8.48 -23.72 19.66
N ASN A 20 8.51 -24.81 18.90
CA ASN A 20 9.42 -24.94 17.75
C ASN A 20 8.94 -24.08 16.58
N ARG A 21 7.62 -24.03 16.33
CA ARG A 21 7.05 -23.15 15.31
C ARG A 21 7.21 -21.67 15.67
N LYS A 22 6.99 -21.29 16.94
CA LYS A 22 7.27 -19.92 17.42
C LYS A 22 8.72 -19.54 17.18
N ARG A 23 9.66 -20.41 17.58
CA ARG A 23 11.09 -20.18 17.35
C ARG A 23 11.43 -20.07 15.86
N ALA A 24 10.81 -20.90 15.01
CA ALA A 24 11.00 -20.82 13.56
C ALA A 24 10.50 -19.48 12.99
N VAL A 25 9.35 -18.97 13.44
CA VAL A 25 8.84 -17.65 13.01
C VAL A 25 9.80 -16.52 13.39
N VAL A 26 10.35 -16.53 14.62
CA VAL A 26 11.35 -15.55 15.06
C VAL A 26 12.59 -15.61 14.17
N LEU A 27 13.14 -16.80 13.93
CA LEU A 27 14.35 -16.99 13.11
C LEU A 27 14.13 -16.63 11.64
N LEU A 28 12.93 -16.86 11.10
CA LEU A 28 12.57 -16.46 9.74
C LEU A 28 12.41 -14.95 9.59
N PHE A 29 12.13 -14.24 10.68
CA PHE A 29 12.06 -12.78 10.68
C PHE A 29 13.44 -12.13 10.72
N GLU A 30 14.37 -12.69 11.49
CA GLU A 30 15.76 -12.22 11.59
C GLU A 30 16.47 -12.26 10.22
N ASP A 31 16.08 -13.17 9.32
CA ASP A 31 16.59 -13.34 7.94
C ASP A 31 18.13 -13.56 7.84
N GLU A 32 18.78 -13.91 8.95
CA GLU A 32 20.23 -14.16 9.02
C GLU A 32 20.62 -15.60 8.69
N LYS A 33 19.64 -16.52 8.62
CA LYS A 33 19.87 -17.97 8.56
C LYS A 33 19.14 -18.60 7.38
N THR A 34 19.78 -19.59 6.76
CA THR A 34 19.13 -20.40 5.71
C THR A 34 18.06 -21.31 6.29
N ASP A 35 17.11 -21.74 5.46
CA ASP A 35 16.07 -22.69 5.85
C ASP A 35 16.64 -23.97 6.48
N GLU A 36 17.79 -24.47 6.03
CA GLU A 36 18.48 -25.59 6.66
C GLU A 36 18.97 -25.27 8.07
N GLN A 37 19.54 -24.09 8.28
CA GLN A 37 20.04 -23.67 9.59
C GLN A 37 18.89 -23.47 10.58
N ILE A 38 17.81 -22.81 10.13
CA ILE A 38 16.60 -22.62 10.92
C ILE A 38 15.99 -23.97 11.28
N ALA A 39 15.85 -24.89 10.32
CA ALA A 39 15.31 -26.21 10.56
C ALA A 39 16.13 -26.99 11.60
N LYS A 40 17.47 -26.96 11.51
CA LYS A 40 18.36 -27.56 12.51
C LYS A 40 18.17 -26.94 13.89
N GLU A 41 18.07 -25.62 13.98
CA GLU A 41 17.92 -24.90 15.25
C GLU A 41 16.59 -25.21 15.96
N VAL A 42 15.52 -25.42 15.19
CA VAL A 42 14.23 -25.87 15.75
C VAL A 42 14.09 -27.39 15.82
N ASN A 43 15.20 -28.12 15.64
CA ASN A 43 15.29 -29.58 15.68
C ASN A 43 14.28 -30.29 14.76
N ARG A 44 14.21 -29.84 13.51
CA ARG A 44 13.34 -30.37 12.44
C ARG A 44 14.08 -30.53 11.12
N SER A 45 13.48 -31.29 10.22
CA SER A 45 13.97 -31.40 8.84
C SER A 45 13.60 -30.15 8.04
N ARG A 46 14.41 -29.85 7.01
CA ARG A 46 14.12 -28.78 6.04
C ARG A 46 12.72 -28.94 5.43
N THR A 47 12.33 -30.18 5.11
CA THR A 47 11.00 -30.48 4.55
C THR A 47 9.87 -30.11 5.51
N THR A 48 10.05 -30.29 6.82
CA THR A 48 9.06 -29.91 7.82
C THR A 48 8.91 -28.38 7.90
N LEU A 49 10.02 -27.64 7.89
CA LEU A 49 9.99 -26.18 7.81
C LEU A 49 9.27 -25.70 6.53
N ALA A 50 9.57 -26.31 5.39
CA ALA A 50 8.91 -26.00 4.12
C ALA A 50 7.40 -26.27 4.14
N LYS A 51 6.95 -27.29 4.88
CA LYS A 51 5.52 -27.54 5.12
C LYS A 51 4.90 -26.46 6.02
N TRP A 52 5.59 -26.07 7.09
CA TRP A 52 5.12 -25.00 7.97
C TRP A 52 4.95 -23.68 7.24
N LYS A 53 5.88 -23.29 6.37
CA LYS A 53 5.76 -22.06 5.55
C LYS A 53 4.50 -22.02 4.65
N LYS A 54 3.92 -23.18 4.34
CA LYS A 54 2.67 -23.30 3.55
C LYS A 54 1.41 -23.43 4.42
N ASP A 55 1.58 -23.58 5.73
CA ASP A 55 0.49 -23.71 6.68
C ASP A 55 -0.13 -22.34 6.97
N LYS A 56 -1.46 -22.24 6.85
CA LYS A 56 -2.17 -20.95 6.98
C LYS A 56 -1.99 -20.33 8.38
N LYS A 57 -2.03 -21.15 9.44
CA LYS A 57 -1.86 -20.65 10.82
C LYS A 57 -0.43 -20.14 11.04
N PHE A 58 0.56 -20.86 10.49
CA PHE A 58 1.95 -20.44 10.56
C PHE A 58 2.18 -19.11 9.80
N GLN A 59 1.59 -18.94 8.62
CA GLN A 59 1.68 -17.69 7.86
C GLN A 59 1.01 -16.51 8.58
N GLU A 60 -0.12 -16.76 9.25
CA GLU A 60 -0.80 -15.75 10.04
C GLU A 60 0.02 -15.32 11.26
N ALA A 61 0.57 -16.29 11.99
CA ALA A 61 1.51 -16.05 13.08
C ALA A 61 2.76 -15.27 12.63
N GLU A 62 3.28 -15.56 11.43
CA GLU A 62 4.41 -14.83 10.87
C GLU A 62 4.06 -13.37 10.58
N ARG A 63 2.88 -13.10 9.99
CA ARG A 63 2.41 -11.72 9.75
C ARG A 63 2.20 -10.95 11.04
N GLU A 64 1.59 -11.60 12.03
CA GLU A 64 1.35 -11.02 13.35
C GLU A 64 2.68 -10.67 14.04
N TYR A 65 3.62 -11.62 14.07
CA TYR A 65 4.94 -11.41 14.65
C TYR A 65 5.71 -10.30 13.93
N ARG A 66 5.67 -10.25 12.59
CA ARG A 66 6.30 -9.19 11.79
C ARG A 66 5.81 -7.81 12.21
N SER A 67 4.50 -7.63 12.39
CA SER A 67 3.94 -6.34 12.82
C SER A 67 4.50 -5.89 14.18
N LEU A 68 4.50 -6.81 15.15
CA LEU A 68 5.03 -6.54 16.49
C LEU A 68 6.54 -6.25 16.47
N ALA A 69 7.29 -7.04 15.71
CA ALA A 69 8.73 -6.88 15.64
C ALA A 69 9.10 -5.54 14.98
N ILE A 70 8.34 -5.09 13.97
CA ILE A 70 8.47 -3.74 13.40
C ILE A 70 8.20 -2.67 14.45
N ASP A 71 7.14 -2.79 15.26
CA ASP A 71 6.84 -1.85 16.34
C ASP A 71 8.04 -1.71 17.31
N SER A 72 8.77 -2.80 17.55
CA SER A 72 9.97 -2.78 18.40
C SER A 72 11.14 -1.98 17.80
N TYR A 73 11.21 -1.86 16.47
CA TYR A 73 12.24 -1.08 15.78
C TYR A 73 11.91 0.41 15.68
N VAL A 74 10.64 0.78 15.87
CA VAL A 74 10.18 2.18 15.76
C VAL A 74 11.00 3.15 16.63
N PRO A 75 11.26 2.88 17.93
CA PRO A 75 12.05 3.79 18.76
C PRO A 75 13.47 4.03 18.25
N ASP A 76 14.13 2.99 17.74
CA ASP A 76 15.50 3.10 17.23
C ASP A 76 15.54 3.78 15.85
N ALA A 77 14.55 3.52 15.01
CA ALA A 77 14.36 4.26 13.76
C ALA A 77 14.16 5.77 14.02
N ILE A 78 13.34 6.16 15.00
CA ILE A 78 13.13 7.56 15.38
C ILE A 78 14.44 8.22 15.86
N LYS A 79 15.22 7.52 16.71
CA LYS A 79 16.54 8.01 17.16
C LYS A 79 17.48 8.21 15.98
N GLU A 80 17.47 7.29 15.01
CA GLU A 80 18.33 7.38 13.83
C GLU A 80 17.93 8.55 12.93
N ILE A 81 16.64 8.78 12.69
CA ILE A 81 16.16 9.95 11.94
C ILE A 81 16.62 11.25 12.62
N HIS A 82 16.55 11.34 13.96
CA HIS A 82 17.07 12.49 14.70
C HIS A 82 18.60 12.63 14.62
N ARG A 83 19.34 11.52 14.62
CA ARG A 83 20.79 11.54 14.39
C ARG A 83 21.12 12.05 13.00
N LEU A 84 20.39 11.60 11.98
CA LEU A 84 20.59 12.01 10.59
C LEU A 84 20.25 13.48 10.39
N SER A 85 19.20 14.01 11.00
CA SER A 85 18.83 15.44 10.89
C SER A 85 19.91 16.38 11.42
N THR A 86 20.66 15.96 12.45
CA THR A 86 21.65 16.79 13.13
C THR A 86 23.09 16.54 12.69
N LYS A 87 23.44 15.29 12.35
CA LYS A 87 24.84 14.85 12.17
C LYS A 87 25.16 14.30 10.79
N ALA A 88 24.19 14.12 9.88
CA ALA A 88 24.51 13.64 8.54
C ALA A 88 25.41 14.65 7.81
N LYS A 89 26.41 14.15 7.08
CA LYS A 89 27.32 14.99 6.28
C LYS A 89 26.61 15.63 5.08
N SER A 90 25.64 14.92 4.49
CA SER A 90 24.85 15.39 3.36
C SER A 90 23.76 16.35 3.83
N GLU A 91 23.75 17.56 3.27
CA GLU A 91 22.73 18.57 3.54
C GLU A 91 21.33 18.08 3.15
N MET A 92 21.23 17.37 2.03
CA MET A 92 19.97 16.77 1.57
C MET A 92 19.44 15.74 2.57
N VAL A 93 20.30 14.87 3.10
CA VAL A 93 19.89 13.87 4.11
C VAL A 93 19.46 14.54 5.41
N ARG A 94 20.14 15.61 5.84
CA ARG A 94 19.71 16.41 7.00
C ARG A 94 18.34 17.02 6.76
N LEU A 95 18.14 17.67 5.61
CA LEU A 95 16.86 18.32 5.25
C LEU A 95 15.71 17.30 5.19
N GLN A 96 15.93 16.15 4.55
CA GLN A 96 14.94 15.08 4.46
C GLN A 96 14.58 14.53 5.85
N SER A 97 15.59 14.27 6.68
CA SER A 97 15.36 13.76 8.04
C SER A 97 14.62 14.78 8.91
N SER A 98 14.98 16.06 8.83
CA SER A 98 14.26 17.15 9.49
C SER A 98 12.81 17.27 9.01
N THR A 99 12.59 17.18 7.69
CA THR A 99 11.25 17.20 7.09
C THR A 99 10.40 16.02 7.58
N THR A 100 10.99 14.82 7.65
CA THR A 100 10.32 13.63 8.17
C THR A 100 9.91 13.82 9.64
N ILE A 101 10.77 14.38 10.49
CA ILE A 101 10.43 14.69 11.89
C ILE A 101 9.28 15.69 11.97
N LEU A 102 9.35 16.77 11.19
CA LEU A 102 8.30 17.79 11.15
C LEU A 102 6.96 17.20 10.69
N ASN A 103 6.96 16.36 9.65
CA ASN A 103 5.76 15.66 9.18
C ASN A 103 5.19 14.73 10.26
N MET A 104 6.03 13.94 10.94
CA MET A 104 5.59 13.07 12.05
C MET A 104 5.03 13.87 13.23
N ALA A 105 5.53 15.08 13.46
CA ALA A 105 5.03 16.01 14.48
C ALA A 105 3.80 16.83 14.03
N GLY A 106 3.29 16.61 12.81
CA GLY A 106 2.10 17.28 12.28
C GLY A 106 2.37 18.65 11.63
N TYR A 107 3.62 19.05 11.44
CA TYR A 107 4.02 20.31 10.80
C TYR A 107 4.19 20.19 9.28
N SER A 108 3.46 19.28 8.62
CA SER A 108 3.70 19.01 7.20
C SER A 108 3.47 20.25 6.33
N ALA A 109 4.50 20.63 5.56
CA ALA A 109 4.41 21.70 4.57
C ALA A 109 3.37 21.42 3.46
N ASN A 110 2.93 20.15 3.32
CA ASN A 110 2.04 19.68 2.26
C ASN A 110 0.59 19.37 2.70
N GLY A 111 0.15 19.88 3.85
CA GLY A 111 -1.28 20.13 4.08
C GLY A 111 -2.03 19.14 4.96
N ASP A 112 -2.19 19.53 6.22
CA ASP A 112 -3.42 19.34 6.99
C ASP A 112 -3.86 20.70 7.53
N SER A 113 -3.92 21.72 6.67
CA SER A 113 -4.84 22.82 6.97
C SER A 113 -6.24 22.28 6.68
N PRO A 114 -7.19 22.32 7.64
CA PRO A 114 -8.57 21.87 7.42
C PRO A 114 -9.26 22.55 6.23
N GLU A 115 -8.68 23.62 5.70
CA GLU A 115 -9.10 24.30 4.48
C GLU A 115 -8.76 23.54 3.19
N LYS A 116 -7.58 22.90 3.09
CA LYS A 116 -7.17 22.16 1.87
C LYS A 116 -7.99 20.89 1.69
N THR A 117 -8.20 20.12 2.77
CA THR A 117 -9.09 18.95 2.76
C THR A 117 -10.52 19.33 2.37
N LYS A 118 -11.03 20.48 2.85
CA LYS A 118 -12.35 21.01 2.43
C LYS A 118 -12.37 21.40 0.96
N GLN A 119 -11.29 21.96 0.42
CA GLN A 119 -11.19 22.32 -1.00
C GLN A 119 -11.11 21.08 -1.90
N GLU A 120 -10.34 20.06 -1.52
CA GLU A 120 -10.27 18.80 -2.26
C GLU A 120 -11.61 18.06 -2.24
N VAL A 121 -12.29 17.99 -1.10
CA VAL A 121 -13.65 17.43 -1.01
C VAL A 121 -14.65 18.22 -1.88
N ARG A 122 -14.56 19.55 -1.91
CA ARG A 122 -15.42 20.39 -2.77
C ARG A 122 -15.13 20.19 -4.25
N LYS A 123 -13.85 20.05 -4.63
CA LYS A 123 -13.43 19.80 -6.00
C LYS A 123 -13.90 18.42 -6.47
N LEU A 124 -13.67 17.38 -5.68
CA LEU A 124 -14.13 16.03 -5.96
C LEU A 124 -15.66 15.97 -6.12
N LYS A 125 -16.40 16.73 -5.31
CA LYS A 125 -17.85 16.83 -5.44
C LYS A 125 -18.28 17.53 -6.75
N ALA A 126 -17.65 18.65 -7.09
CA ALA A 126 -17.96 19.36 -8.34
C ALA A 126 -17.61 18.53 -9.59
N ASP A 127 -16.50 17.78 -9.56
CA ASP A 127 -16.09 16.90 -10.64
C ASP A 127 -17.07 15.72 -10.80
N ALA A 128 -17.60 15.18 -9.70
CA ALA A 128 -18.66 14.16 -9.72
C ALA A 128 -19.98 14.70 -10.30
N ASP A 129 -20.42 15.88 -9.85
CA ASP A 129 -21.63 16.53 -10.35
C ASP A 129 -21.53 16.81 -11.87
N LEU A 130 -20.36 17.21 -12.35
CA LEU A 130 -20.10 17.45 -13.78
C LEU A 130 -20.12 16.13 -14.58
N ALA A 131 -19.58 15.06 -14.04
CA ALA A 131 -19.60 13.75 -14.69
C ALA A 131 -21.04 13.22 -14.81
N GLU A 132 -21.86 13.36 -13.77
CA GLU A 132 -23.28 12.98 -13.81
C GLU A 132 -24.08 13.80 -14.85
N LEU A 133 -23.81 15.11 -14.94
CA LEU A 133 -24.44 15.98 -15.94
C LEU A 133 -24.08 15.58 -17.39
N LYS A 134 -22.82 15.23 -17.65
CA LYS A 134 -22.39 14.74 -18.97
C LYS A 134 -23.08 13.44 -19.36
N VAL A 135 -23.16 12.48 -18.44
CA VAL A 135 -23.88 11.21 -18.66
C VAL A 135 -25.38 11.46 -18.94
N LYS A 136 -25.97 12.48 -18.32
CA LYS A 136 -27.37 12.85 -18.54
C LYS A 136 -27.60 13.58 -19.88
N GLN A 137 -26.65 14.36 -20.38
CA GLN A 137 -26.72 14.98 -21.71
C GLN A 137 -26.52 13.94 -22.84
N GLU A 138 -25.60 12.99 -22.66
CA GLU A 138 -25.36 11.94 -23.65
C GLU A 138 -26.56 10.99 -23.80
N SER A 139 -27.33 10.77 -22.73
CA SER A 139 -28.61 10.02 -22.80
C SER A 139 -29.78 10.82 -23.40
N SER A 140 -29.66 12.13 -23.56
CA SER A 140 -30.71 13.01 -24.09
C SER A 140 -30.57 13.36 -25.59
N THR A 141 -29.43 13.03 -26.22
CA THR A 141 -29.10 13.47 -27.61
C THR A 141 -29.23 12.32 -28.63
N GLY A 142 -29.92 11.24 -28.27
CA GLY A 142 -30.07 10.02 -29.08
C GLY A 142 -31.31 9.97 -29.98
N GLY A 143 -31.64 11.07 -30.67
CA GLY A 143 -32.74 11.03 -31.63
C GLY A 143 -33.01 12.35 -32.32
N ASP A 144 -32.35 12.61 -33.45
CA ASP A 144 -33.00 13.38 -34.51
C ASP A 144 -32.52 12.92 -35.89
N GLY A 145 -33.48 12.54 -36.71
CA GLY A 145 -33.28 11.75 -37.92
C GLY A 145 -32.90 12.57 -39.15
N LEU A 146 -31.98 12.02 -39.96
CA LEU A 146 -31.77 12.48 -41.33
C LEU A 146 -31.81 11.28 -42.28
N THR A 147 -32.97 11.03 -42.91
CA THR A 147 -33.08 10.07 -44.02
C THR A 147 -32.64 10.75 -45.31
N VAL A 148 -31.48 10.37 -45.84
CA VAL A 148 -30.97 10.87 -47.12
C VAL A 148 -31.59 10.06 -48.27
N ASN A 149 -32.42 10.69 -49.08
CA ASN A 149 -33.05 10.08 -50.26
C ASN A 149 -32.16 10.35 -51.49
N ILE A 150 -31.54 9.31 -52.06
CA ILE A 150 -30.59 9.45 -53.18
C ILE A 150 -31.35 9.35 -54.51
N ILE A 151 -31.39 10.45 -55.26
CA ILE A 151 -31.92 10.50 -56.64
C ILE A 151 -30.79 10.10 -57.60
N LYS A 152 -30.95 8.98 -58.33
CA LYS A 152 -30.05 8.61 -59.43
C LYS A 152 -30.38 9.48 -60.65
N HIS A 153 -29.42 10.28 -61.11
CA HIS A 153 -29.45 10.90 -62.44
C HIS A 153 -28.19 10.51 -63.20
N GLY A 154 -28.35 9.93 -64.38
CA GLY A 154 -27.28 9.35 -65.20
C GLY A 154 -26.73 10.25 -66.30
N GLY A 155 -25.63 9.76 -66.89
CA GLY A 155 -24.99 10.20 -68.13
C GLY A 155 -23.76 11.10 -67.93
N VAL A 156 -22.65 11.01 -68.67
CA VAL A 156 -22.18 10.22 -69.83
C VAL A 156 -20.65 10.48 -69.93
N ASP A 157 -19.91 9.48 -70.43
CA ASP A 157 -18.60 9.45 -71.13
C ASP A 157 -17.44 10.38 -70.74
N ASP A 158 -16.25 9.78 -70.63
CA ASP A 158 -15.11 10.23 -71.43
C ASP A 158 -14.19 9.04 -71.78
N ALA A 159 -13.92 8.93 -73.08
CA ALA A 159 -12.99 8.01 -73.72
C ALA A 159 -11.56 8.57 -73.64
N ASP A 160 -10.55 7.69 -73.61
CA ASP A 160 -9.25 8.05 -74.17
C ASP A 160 -8.60 6.84 -74.85
N SER A 161 -7.96 7.14 -76.00
CA SER A 161 -7.31 6.23 -76.95
C SER A 161 -5.91 5.82 -76.51
#